data_AF-A0A7V6AK52-F1
#
_entry.id   AF-A0A7V6AK52-F1
#
_cell.length_a   1.000
_cell.length_b   1.000
_cell.length_c   1.000
_cell.angle_alpha   90.00
_cell.angle_beta   90.00
_cell.angle_gamma   90.00
#
_symmetry.space_group_name_H-M   'P 1'
#
loop_
_entity.id
_entity.type
_entity.pdbx_description
1 polymer ?
#
loop_
_entity_poly.entity_id
_entity_poly.type
_entity_poly.pdbx_seq_one_letter_code
_entity_poly.pdbx_strand_id
1 'polypeptide(L)'
;MADDIDLKRRELLKNISILSGSVLLTSSAPWLMQLKAGEKKVSPSSRVGIGIIGTGSRGMFHLNVIKKVPEALLVALCDDYPPHLEAAASLAGKGVNTYSRYEDLLNDKAVDAVIIATPPHVHGEITVAAFRAGKHVLCEKAMSIRYEDCIAMVKAQKETGLCFQIGHQRMFSPLYLTALQMVKEGRIG
;
A
#
# COMPACT_ATOMS: atom_id res chain seq x y z
N MET A 1 -51.69 -5.71 1.86
CA MET A 1 -51.53 -6.94 1.06
C MET A 1 -50.05 -7.25 1.10
N ALA A 2 -49.67 -8.10 2.04
CA ALA A 2 -48.29 -8.50 2.27
C ALA A 2 -47.97 -9.64 1.31
N ASP A 3 -46.97 -9.44 0.44
CA ASP A 3 -46.32 -10.55 -0.25
C ASP A 3 -44.93 -10.70 0.38
N ASP A 4 -44.83 -11.78 1.13
CA ASP A 4 -43.69 -12.25 1.91
C ASP A 4 -42.69 -12.90 0.93
N ILE A 5 -41.52 -12.28 0.74
CA ILE A 5 -40.43 -12.91 0.00
C ILE A 5 -39.69 -13.83 0.98
N ASP A 6 -40.24 -15.03 1.21
CA ASP A 6 -39.59 -16.12 1.93
C ASP A 6 -38.47 -16.74 1.06
N LEU A 7 -37.36 -16.02 0.93
CA LEU A 7 -36.14 -16.54 0.33
C LEU A 7 -35.44 -17.47 1.33
N LYS A 8 -35.86 -18.74 1.31
CA LYS A 8 -35.24 -19.80 2.12
C LYS A 8 -33.73 -19.82 1.87
N ARG A 9 -32.95 -19.64 2.94
CA ARG A 9 -31.47 -19.69 3.00
C ARG A 9 -30.83 -20.86 2.22
N ARG A 10 -31.59 -21.94 2.03
CA ARG A 10 -31.18 -23.15 1.29
C ARG A 10 -31.22 -22.97 -0.24
N GLU A 11 -32.09 -22.12 -0.78
CA GLU A 11 -32.11 -21.77 -2.21
C GLU A 11 -31.04 -20.74 -2.56
N LEU A 12 -30.76 -19.79 -1.67
CA LEU A 12 -29.63 -18.86 -1.83
C LEU A 12 -28.29 -19.60 -1.94
N LEU A 13 -28.08 -20.62 -1.10
CA LEU A 13 -26.88 -21.46 -1.14
C LEU A 13 -26.81 -22.34 -2.41
N LYS A 14 -27.96 -22.79 -2.94
CA LYS A 14 -28.02 -23.51 -4.23
C LYS A 14 -27.71 -22.60 -5.43
N ASN A 15 -28.16 -21.34 -5.40
CA ASN A 15 -27.88 -20.38 -6.48
C ASN A 15 -26.42 -19.90 -6.46
N ILE A 16 -25.79 -19.82 -5.28
CA ILE A 16 -24.35 -19.53 -5.14
C ILE A 16 -23.49 -20.68 -5.71
N SER A 17 -23.97 -21.92 -5.67
CA SER A 17 -23.23 -23.06 -6.21
C SER A 17 -23.24 -23.20 -7.74
N ILE A 18 -24.12 -22.48 -8.46
CA ILE A 18 -24.23 -22.57 -9.93
C ILE A 18 -23.54 -21.39 -10.66
N LEU A 19 -23.16 -20.31 -9.95
CA LEU A 19 -22.24 -19.31 -10.49
C LEU A 19 -20.78 -19.69 -10.21
N SER A 20 -20.34 -20.74 -10.91
CA SER A 20 -18.94 -20.99 -11.21
C SER A 20 -18.36 -19.79 -11.97
N GLY A 21 -17.79 -18.85 -11.22
CA GLY A 21 -17.13 -17.70 -11.82
C GLY A 21 -16.66 -16.71 -10.78
N SER A 22 -15.60 -17.06 -10.06
CA SER A 22 -14.85 -16.26 -9.06
C SER A 22 -14.50 -14.82 -9.50
N VAL A 23 -14.72 -14.47 -10.77
CA VAL A 23 -14.39 -13.18 -11.41
C VAL A 23 -15.46 -12.11 -11.16
N LEU A 24 -16.74 -12.46 -11.00
CA LEU A 24 -17.80 -11.45 -10.82
C LEU A 24 -17.88 -10.92 -9.37
N LEU A 25 -17.46 -11.71 -8.38
CA LEU A 25 -17.48 -11.30 -6.97
C LEU A 25 -16.30 -10.39 -6.59
N THR A 26 -15.19 -10.41 -7.34
CA THR A 26 -14.00 -9.59 -7.04
C THR A 26 -14.15 -8.13 -7.48
N SER A 27 -15.00 -7.86 -8.48
CA SER A 27 -15.18 -6.50 -9.02
C SER A 27 -16.12 -5.62 -8.18
N SER A 28 -17.13 -6.21 -7.53
CA SER A 28 -18.14 -5.47 -6.75
C SER A 28 -17.82 -5.34 -5.26
N ALA A 29 -16.88 -6.16 -4.75
CA ALA A 29 -16.48 -6.12 -3.35
C ALA A 29 -15.00 -6.52 -3.16
N PRO A 30 -14.04 -5.65 -3.51
CA PRO A 30 -12.61 -5.92 -3.35
C PRO A 30 -12.21 -6.30 -1.91
N TRP A 31 -12.97 -5.82 -0.91
CA TRP A 31 -12.79 -6.15 0.51
C TRP A 31 -13.11 -7.61 0.85
N LEU A 32 -13.94 -8.31 0.08
CA LEU A 32 -14.21 -9.74 0.30
C LEU A 32 -12.98 -10.61 -0.01
N MET A 33 -12.04 -10.14 -0.85
CA MET A 33 -10.76 -10.82 -1.08
C MET A 33 -9.89 -10.82 0.19
N GLN A 34 -9.96 -9.75 1.00
CA GLN A 34 -9.28 -9.68 2.29
C GLN A 34 -9.85 -10.68 3.32
N LEU A 35 -11.13 -11.05 3.21
CA LEU A 35 -11.78 -11.98 4.14
C LEU A 35 -11.53 -13.45 3.84
N LYS A 36 -11.17 -13.81 2.59
CA LYS A 36 -10.82 -15.19 2.19
C LYS A 36 -9.31 -15.47 2.16
N ALA A 37 -8.48 -14.47 2.46
CA ALA A 37 -7.06 -14.68 2.66
C ALA A 37 -6.81 -15.39 4.00
N GLY A 38 -7.09 -16.69 4.05
CA GLY A 38 -6.47 -17.57 5.03
C GLY A 38 -4.95 -17.45 4.92
N GLU A 39 -4.24 -17.65 6.04
CA GLU A 39 -2.78 -17.53 6.18
C GLU A 39 -2.02 -18.39 5.16
N LYS A 40 -1.87 -17.90 3.93
CA LYS A 40 -0.95 -18.49 2.97
C LYS A 40 0.45 -18.11 3.44
N LYS A 41 1.24 -19.11 3.86
CA LYS A 41 2.68 -18.94 4.05
C LYS A 41 3.28 -18.43 2.74
N VAL A 42 3.68 -17.15 2.73
CA VAL A 42 4.31 -16.51 1.58
C VAL A 42 5.71 -17.11 1.41
N SER A 43 5.99 -17.66 0.22
CA SER A 43 7.33 -18.16 -0.09
C SER A 43 8.35 -17.00 -0.08
N PRO A 44 9.60 -17.20 0.37
CA PRO A 44 10.59 -16.12 0.38
C PRO A 44 10.79 -15.45 -0.99
N SER A 45 10.68 -16.22 -2.08
CA SER A 45 10.81 -15.74 -3.47
C SER A 45 9.61 -14.95 -3.99
N SER A 46 8.48 -14.96 -3.28
CA SER A 46 7.26 -14.23 -3.66
C SER A 46 7.05 -12.95 -2.84
N ARG A 47 8.03 -12.55 -2.03
CA ARG A 47 7.98 -11.30 -1.27
C ARG A 47 8.33 -10.13 -2.17
N VAL A 48 7.67 -9.00 -1.95
CA VAL A 48 7.93 -7.74 -2.64
C VAL A 48 9.09 -7.04 -1.95
N GLY A 49 10.15 -6.73 -2.70
CA GLY A 49 11.28 -5.94 -2.22
C GLY A 49 10.88 -4.48 -2.02
N ILE A 50 10.97 -3.99 -0.78
CA ILE A 50 10.58 -2.64 -0.40
C ILE A 50 11.83 -1.80 -0.09
N GLY A 51 11.92 -0.65 -0.75
CA GLY A 51 12.80 0.44 -0.39
C GLY A 51 12.08 1.53 0.41
N ILE A 52 12.72 2.10 1.43
CA ILE A 52 12.21 3.31 2.11
C ILE A 52 13.09 4.50 1.74
N ILE A 53 12.49 5.56 1.22
CA ILE A 53 13.15 6.84 0.93
C ILE A 53 12.67 7.86 1.96
N GLY A 54 13.59 8.38 2.77
CA GLY A 54 13.34 9.16 3.97
C GLY A 54 13.20 8.25 5.20
N THR A 55 14.23 8.20 6.04
CA THR A 55 14.31 7.40 7.27
C THR A 55 14.20 8.24 8.55
N GLY A 56 13.62 9.44 8.46
CA GLY A 56 13.16 10.19 9.64
C GLY A 56 12.02 9.49 10.40
N SER A 57 11.32 10.21 11.27
CA SER A 57 10.28 9.64 12.17
C SER A 57 9.23 8.76 11.45
N ARG A 58 8.74 9.20 10.28
CA ARG A 58 7.75 8.42 9.50
C ARG A 58 8.37 7.20 8.82
N GLY A 59 9.57 7.32 8.25
CA GLY A 59 10.29 6.18 7.68
C GLY A 59 10.59 5.10 8.72
N MET A 60 10.98 5.51 9.93
CA MET A 60 11.21 4.61 11.07
C MET A 60 9.92 3.88 11.50
N PHE A 61 8.78 4.56 11.44
CA PHE A 61 7.48 3.91 11.66
C PHE A 61 7.23 2.82 10.60
N HIS A 62 7.40 3.14 9.31
CA HIS A 62 7.23 2.18 8.22
C HIS A 62 8.19 1.00 8.33
N LEU A 63 9.46 1.22 8.66
CA LEU A 63 10.47 0.18 8.90
C LEU A 63 9.97 -0.84 9.94
N ASN A 64 9.39 -0.37 11.05
CA ASN A 64 8.86 -1.24 12.10
C ASN A 64 7.56 -1.96 11.70
N VAL A 65 6.75 -1.36 10.83
CA VAL A 65 5.52 -1.98 10.31
C VAL A 65 5.84 -3.07 9.29
N ILE A 66 6.76 -2.82 8.35
CA ILE A 66 7.14 -3.76 7.28
C ILE A 66 7.62 -5.10 7.86
N LYS A 67 8.36 -5.08 8.96
CA LYS A 67 8.80 -6.31 9.67
C LYS A 67 7.64 -7.25 10.07
N LYS A 68 6.42 -6.72 10.15
CA LYS A 68 5.21 -7.46 10.53
C LYS A 68 4.37 -7.89 9.33
N VAL A 69 4.78 -7.54 8.11
CA VAL A 69 4.08 -7.85 6.86
C VAL A 69 4.83 -8.99 6.15
N PRO A 70 4.35 -10.25 6.19
CA PRO A 70 5.05 -11.41 5.64
C PRO A 70 5.34 -11.31 4.13
N GLU A 71 4.52 -10.57 3.40
CA GLU A 71 4.61 -10.33 1.96
C GLU A 71 5.67 -9.30 1.58
N ALA A 72 6.11 -8.47 2.54
CA ALA A 72 7.07 -7.40 2.29
C ALA A 72 8.46 -7.78 2.80
N LEU A 73 9.48 -7.52 1.98
CA LEU A 73 10.87 -7.68 2.34
C LEU A 73 11.56 -6.31 2.29
N LEU A 74 12.03 -5.80 3.43
CA LEU A 74 12.86 -4.61 3.43
C LEU A 74 14.22 -4.93 2.78
N VAL A 75 14.56 -4.25 1.69
CA VAL A 75 15.82 -4.48 0.94
C VAL A 75 16.69 -3.24 0.84
N ALA A 76 16.10 -2.04 0.97
CA ALA A 76 16.84 -0.79 0.83
C ALA A 76 16.32 0.32 1.75
N LEU A 77 17.24 1.16 2.22
CA LEU A 77 16.97 2.39 2.96
C LEU A 77 17.70 3.55 2.31
N CYS A 78 17.08 4.72 2.26
CA CYS A 78 17.69 5.93 1.75
C CYS A 78 17.34 7.14 2.61
N ASP A 79 18.33 7.94 2.96
CA ASP A 79 18.16 9.26 3.58
C ASP A 79 19.44 10.09 3.30
N ASP A 80 19.27 11.38 2.99
CA ASP A 80 20.37 12.29 2.70
C ASP A 80 21.03 12.84 3.97
N TYR A 81 20.41 12.62 5.14
CA TYR A 81 20.95 12.97 6.44
C TYR A 81 21.53 11.73 7.14
N PRO A 82 22.88 11.62 7.25
CA PRO A 82 23.54 10.41 7.76
C PRO A 82 23.04 9.91 9.12
N PRO A 83 22.75 10.77 10.12
CA PRO A 83 22.25 10.29 11.41
C PRO A 83 20.90 9.57 11.33
N HIS A 84 20.00 9.97 10.43
CA HIS A 84 18.74 9.24 10.21
C HIS A 84 18.98 7.90 9.53
N LEU A 85 19.87 7.87 8.54
CA LEU A 85 20.20 6.65 7.80
C LEU A 85 20.87 5.61 8.72
N GLU A 86 21.83 6.03 9.53
CA GLU A 86 22.54 5.19 10.50
C GLU A 86 21.58 4.61 11.54
N ALA A 87 20.70 5.45 12.10
CA ALA A 87 19.68 5.00 13.07
C ALA A 87 18.76 3.93 12.46
N ALA A 88 18.31 4.13 11.23
CA ALA A 88 17.45 3.17 10.53
C ALA A 88 18.20 1.88 10.16
N ALA A 89 19.44 1.99 9.67
CA ALA A 89 20.28 0.85 9.33
C ALA A 89 20.54 -0.06 10.54
N SER A 90 20.73 0.53 11.73
CA SER A 90 20.90 -0.23 12.98
C SER A 90 19.71 -1.13 13.32
N LEU A 91 18.52 -0.80 12.80
CA LEU A 91 17.27 -1.53 13.02
C LEU A 91 16.85 -2.39 11.82
N ALA A 92 17.41 -2.19 10.64
CA ALA A 92 16.94 -2.80 9.39
C ALA A 92 17.14 -4.32 9.35
N GLY A 93 18.16 -4.83 10.06
CA GLY A 93 18.59 -6.22 9.99
C GLY A 93 19.64 -6.45 8.90
N LYS A 94 20.03 -7.71 8.70
CA LYS A 94 21.06 -8.09 7.70
C LYS A 94 20.49 -8.03 6.28
N GLY A 95 21.33 -7.68 5.31
CA GLY A 95 20.98 -7.74 3.89
C GLY A 95 20.15 -6.56 3.36
N VAL A 96 20.08 -5.46 4.12
CA VAL A 96 19.44 -4.21 3.69
C VAL A 96 20.52 -3.24 3.22
N ASN A 97 20.43 -2.79 1.97
CA ASN A 97 21.34 -1.80 1.39
C ASN A 97 20.97 -0.40 1.89
N THR A 98 21.97 0.47 2.07
CA THR A 98 21.76 1.87 2.45
C THR A 98 22.29 2.80 1.36
N TYR A 99 21.55 3.88 1.11
CA TYR A 99 21.85 4.85 0.06
C TYR A 99 21.73 6.27 0.63
N SER A 100 22.59 7.19 0.21
CA SER A 100 22.47 8.61 0.55
C SER A 100 21.69 9.41 -0.49
N ARG A 101 21.46 8.82 -1.67
CA ARG A 101 20.75 9.40 -2.80
C ARG A 101 19.63 8.48 -3.23
N TYR A 102 18.44 9.03 -3.47
CA TYR A 102 17.28 8.21 -3.80
C TYR A 102 17.42 7.59 -5.19
N GLU A 103 18.13 8.21 -6.12
CA GLU A 103 18.37 7.70 -7.47
C GLU A 103 19.16 6.38 -7.45
N ASP A 104 20.11 6.25 -6.51
CA ASP A 104 20.89 5.03 -6.34
C ASP A 104 20.00 3.90 -5.82
N LEU A 105 19.11 4.19 -4.87
CA LEU A 105 18.10 3.23 -4.40
C LEU A 105 17.15 2.81 -5.54
N LEU A 106 16.73 3.75 -6.40
CA LEU A 106 15.84 3.46 -7.52
C LEU A 106 16.50 2.57 -8.58
N ASN A 107 17.83 2.59 -8.70
CA ASN A 107 18.59 1.71 -9.58
C ASN A 107 18.79 0.29 -9.01
N ASP A 108 18.49 0.07 -7.73
CA ASP A 108 18.58 -1.25 -7.11
C ASP A 108 17.51 -2.20 -7.69
N LYS A 109 17.97 -3.31 -8.27
CA LYS A 109 17.10 -4.33 -8.87
C LYS A 109 16.35 -5.17 -7.84
N ALA A 110 16.78 -5.16 -6.57
CA ALA A 110 16.08 -5.82 -5.49
C ALA A 110 14.82 -5.04 -5.03
N VAL A 111 14.71 -3.76 -5.37
CA VAL A 111 13.58 -2.90 -5.00
C VAL A 111 12.47 -3.04 -6.04
N ASP A 112 11.31 -3.56 -5.65
CA ASP A 112 10.10 -3.62 -6.49
C ASP A 112 9.18 -2.41 -6.25
N ALA A 113 9.12 -1.95 -5.00
CA ALA A 113 8.29 -0.83 -4.58
C ALA A 113 9.02 0.09 -3.60
N VAL A 114 8.67 1.37 -3.60
CA VAL A 114 9.21 2.36 -2.67
C VAL A 114 8.13 2.96 -1.77
N ILE A 115 8.49 3.18 -0.52
CA ILE A 115 7.76 4.04 0.41
C ILE A 115 8.51 5.37 0.50
N ILE A 116 7.86 6.43 0.05
CA ILE A 116 8.39 7.80 0.10
C ILE A 116 7.86 8.46 1.36
N ALA A 117 8.73 8.65 2.35
CA ALA A 117 8.46 9.25 3.65
C ALA A 117 9.35 10.47 3.92
N THR A 118 9.67 11.21 2.85
CA THR A 118 10.45 12.45 2.86
C THR A 118 9.58 13.67 3.23
N PRO A 119 10.15 14.88 3.34
CA PRO A 119 9.36 16.10 3.41
C PRO A 119 8.48 16.29 2.16
N PRO A 120 7.28 16.88 2.29
CA PRO A 120 6.27 16.88 1.21
C PRO A 120 6.66 17.69 -0.03
N HIS A 121 7.66 18.57 0.07
CA HIS A 121 8.12 19.39 -1.07
C HIS A 121 8.92 18.61 -2.11
N VAL A 122 9.46 17.43 -1.76
CA VAL A 122 10.21 16.56 -2.69
C VAL A 122 9.41 15.33 -3.12
N HIS A 123 8.20 15.12 -2.60
CA HIS A 123 7.36 13.96 -2.93
C HIS A 123 7.11 13.81 -4.44
N GLY A 124 6.80 14.91 -5.11
CA GLY A 124 6.48 14.93 -6.54
C GLY A 124 7.62 14.42 -7.41
N GLU A 125 8.81 15.00 -7.24
CA GLU A 125 10.02 14.64 -7.98
C GLU A 125 10.39 13.17 -7.76
N ILE A 126 10.48 12.74 -6.50
CA ILE A 126 10.87 11.37 -6.15
C ILE A 126 9.84 10.36 -6.66
N THR A 127 8.54 10.67 -6.57
CA THR A 127 7.48 9.78 -7.05
C THR A 127 7.55 9.60 -8.58
N VAL A 128 7.72 10.69 -9.32
CA VAL A 128 7.86 10.62 -10.78
C VAL A 128 9.13 9.86 -11.17
N ALA A 129 10.25 10.08 -10.48
CA ALA A 129 11.48 9.33 -10.68
C ALA A 129 11.30 7.83 -10.40
N ALA A 130 10.59 7.48 -9.32
CA ALA A 130 10.30 6.10 -8.97
C ALA A 130 9.48 5.37 -10.04
N PHE A 131 8.44 6.02 -10.58
CA PHE A 131 7.67 5.44 -11.69
C PHE A 131 8.52 5.25 -12.94
N ARG A 132 9.37 6.23 -13.29
CA ARG A 132 10.30 6.12 -14.43
C ARG A 132 11.32 5.00 -14.25
N ALA A 133 11.71 4.70 -13.01
CA ALA A 133 12.56 3.57 -12.66
C ALA A 133 11.82 2.23 -12.59
N GLY A 134 10.51 2.20 -12.93
CA GLY A 134 9.71 0.98 -12.95
C GLY A 134 9.26 0.51 -11.56
N LYS A 135 9.27 1.39 -10.55
CA LYS A 135 8.96 1.03 -9.16
C LYS A 135 7.51 1.37 -8.81
N HIS A 136 6.85 0.49 -8.08
CA HIS A 136 5.56 0.81 -7.43
C HIS A 136 5.76 1.84 -6.32
N VAL A 137 4.77 2.68 -6.06
CA VAL A 137 4.92 3.81 -5.12
C VAL A 137 3.83 3.84 -4.06
N LEU A 138 4.25 3.87 -2.80
CA LEU A 138 3.47 4.42 -1.69
C LEU A 138 4.10 5.74 -1.26
N CYS A 139 3.39 6.85 -1.45
CA CYS A 139 3.86 8.17 -1.03
C CYS A 139 3.12 8.60 0.23
N GLU A 140 3.84 9.07 1.26
CA GLU A 140 3.21 9.63 2.45
C GLU A 140 2.35 10.85 2.13
N LYS A 141 1.43 11.17 3.06
CA LYS A 141 0.61 12.38 2.97
C LYS A 141 1.40 13.60 3.48
N ALA A 142 1.21 14.81 2.93
CA ALA A 142 0.37 15.17 1.79
C ALA A 142 1.02 14.77 0.46
N MET A 143 0.22 14.61 -0.61
CA MET A 143 0.70 14.12 -1.91
C MET A 143 1.86 14.97 -2.47
N SER A 144 1.71 16.29 -2.51
CA SER A 144 2.78 17.27 -2.67
C SER A 144 2.29 18.60 -2.05
N ILE A 145 3.18 19.59 -1.94
CA ILE A 145 2.80 20.97 -1.61
C ILE A 145 2.39 21.79 -2.85
N ARG A 146 2.60 21.27 -4.06
CA ARG A 146 2.26 21.95 -5.32
C ARG A 146 1.25 21.13 -6.12
N TYR A 147 0.29 21.81 -6.73
CA TYR A 147 -0.74 21.16 -7.55
C TYR A 147 -0.13 20.52 -8.81
N GLU A 148 0.84 21.19 -9.43
CA GLU A 148 1.49 20.73 -10.65
C GLU A 148 2.21 19.40 -10.44
N ASP A 149 2.86 19.23 -9.29
CA ASP A 149 3.50 17.99 -8.90
C ASP A 149 2.49 16.86 -8.77
N CYS A 150 1.33 17.12 -8.13
CA CYS A 150 0.28 16.12 -8.01
C CYS A 150 -0.21 15.63 -9.39
N ILE A 151 -0.37 16.56 -10.35
CA ILE A 151 -0.73 16.19 -11.73
C ILE A 151 0.38 15.38 -12.40
N ALA A 152 1.63 15.76 -12.23
CA ALA A 152 2.78 15.03 -12.78
C ALA A 152 2.86 13.59 -12.22
N MET A 153 2.63 13.40 -10.92
CA MET A 153 2.59 12.09 -10.27
C MET A 153 1.48 11.20 -10.86
N VAL A 154 0.26 11.72 -11.02
CA VAL A 154 -0.86 10.97 -11.62
C VAL A 154 -0.59 10.64 -13.08
N LYS A 155 0.02 11.56 -13.84
CA LYS A 155 0.38 11.32 -15.24
C LYS A 155 1.42 10.20 -15.34
N ALA A 156 2.49 10.25 -14.55
CA ALA A 156 3.53 9.22 -14.53
C ALA A 156 2.97 7.84 -14.12
N GLN A 157 2.04 7.81 -13.16
CA GLN A 157 1.32 6.58 -12.79
C GLN A 157 0.53 6.01 -13.97
N LYS A 158 -0.23 6.84 -14.69
CA LYS A 158 -1.03 6.41 -15.86
C LYS A 158 -0.16 5.91 -17.01
N GLU A 159 0.97 6.55 -17.26
CA GLU A 159 1.91 6.17 -18.33
C GLU A 159 2.59 4.83 -18.05
N THR A 160 2.87 4.53 -16.79
CA THR A 160 3.58 3.31 -16.38
C THR A 160 2.65 2.15 -16.01
N GLY A 161 1.40 2.45 -15.63
CA GLY A 161 0.44 1.46 -15.15
C GLY A 161 0.79 0.88 -13.76
N LEU A 162 1.80 1.42 -13.08
CA LEU A 162 2.26 0.93 -11.79
C LEU A 162 1.30 1.33 -10.66
N CYS A 163 1.25 0.50 -9.62
CA CYS A 163 0.52 0.80 -8.39
C CYS A 163 1.00 2.12 -7.76
N PHE A 164 0.04 2.98 -7.40
CA PHE A 164 0.27 4.22 -6.69
C PHE A 164 -0.72 4.37 -5.55
N GLN A 165 -0.21 4.64 -4.35
CA GLN A 165 -1.04 4.90 -3.18
C GLN A 165 -0.50 6.08 -2.39
N ILE A 166 -1.40 6.97 -1.96
CA ILE A 166 -1.08 7.97 -0.95
C ILE A 166 -1.35 7.40 0.45
N GLY A 167 -0.47 7.65 1.39
CA GLY A 167 -0.45 7.16 2.77
C GLY A 167 -1.58 7.69 3.66
N HIS A 168 -2.83 7.63 3.22
CA HIS A 168 -4.03 7.95 4.01
C HIS A 168 -4.38 6.79 4.95
N GLN A 169 -3.53 6.54 5.95
CA GLN A 169 -3.63 5.39 6.85
C GLN A 169 -4.97 5.27 7.58
N ARG A 170 -5.65 6.41 7.84
CA ARG A 170 -6.96 6.42 8.51
C ARG A 170 -8.08 5.77 7.69
N MET A 171 -7.94 5.72 6.36
CA MET A 171 -8.91 5.06 5.48
C MET A 171 -8.95 3.53 5.67
N PHE A 172 -7.91 2.96 6.30
CA PHE A 172 -7.79 1.52 6.56
C PHE A 172 -7.98 1.17 8.04
N SER A 173 -8.26 2.17 8.89
CA SER A 173 -8.42 1.93 10.32
C SER A 173 -9.79 1.28 10.59
N PRO A 174 -9.83 0.15 11.32
CA PRO A 174 -11.08 -0.51 11.69
C PRO A 174 -12.07 0.41 12.40
N LEU A 175 -11.57 1.38 13.17
CA LEU A 175 -12.38 2.39 13.86
C LEU A 175 -13.19 3.23 12.86
N TYR A 176 -12.52 3.79 11.85
CA TYR A 176 -13.17 4.64 10.85
C TYR A 176 -14.07 3.83 9.92
N LEU A 177 -13.65 2.60 9.57
CA LEU A 177 -14.46 1.70 8.77
C LEU A 177 -15.75 1.28 9.51
N THR A 178 -15.65 1.01 10.82
CA THR A 178 -16.82 0.70 11.66
C THR A 178 -17.76 1.89 11.78
N ALA A 179 -17.21 3.10 11.99
CA ALA A 179 -18.02 4.31 12.03
C ALA A 179 -18.76 4.54 10.69
N LEU A 180 -18.07 4.37 9.56
CA LEU A 180 -18.67 4.46 8.23
C LEU A 180 -19.78 3.41 8.03
N GLN A 181 -19.58 2.19 8.52
CA GLN A 181 -20.58 1.13 8.47
C GLN A 181 -21.82 1.51 9.29
N MET A 182 -21.64 2.06 10.50
CA MET A 182 -22.75 2.51 11.34
C MET A 182 -23.57 3.63 10.68
N VAL A 183 -22.91 4.56 9.97
CA VAL A 183 -23.60 5.59 9.17
C VAL A 183 -24.43 4.93 8.06
N LYS A 184 -23.85 4.00 7.30
CA LYS A 184 -24.57 3.30 6.21
C LYS A 184 -25.75 2.47 6.69
N GLU A 185 -25.68 1.96 7.92
CA GLU A 185 -26.76 1.23 8.59
C GLU A 185 -27.85 2.15 9.19
N GLY A 186 -27.70 3.48 9.11
CA GLY A 186 -28.65 4.43 9.70
C GLY A 186 -28.65 4.45 11.22
N ARG A 187 -27.58 3.97 11.87
CA ARG A 187 -27.52 3.85 13.34
C ARG A 187 -27.36 5.19 14.06
N ILE A 188 -26.96 6.24 13.33
CA ILE A 188 -26.66 7.57 13.88
C ILE A 188 -27.30 8.71 13.06
N GLY A 189 -28.39 8.42 12.33
CA GLY A 189 -29.13 9.39 11.51
C GLY A 189 -29.31 8.93 10.08
#